data_AF-A0A845MLS3-F1
#
_entry.id   AF-A0A845MLS3-F1
#
_cell.length_a   1.000
_cell.length_b   1.000
_cell.length_c   1.000
_cell.angle_alpha   90.00
_cell.angle_beta   90.00
_cell.angle_gamma   90.00
#
_symmetry.space_group_name_H-M   'P 1'
#
loop_
_entity.id
_entity.type
_entity.pdbx_description
1 polymer ?
#
loop_
_entity_poly.entity_id
_entity_poly.type
_entity_poly.pdbx_seq_one_letter_code
_entity_poly.pdbx_strand_id
1 'polypeptide(L)'
;MGLLDDANMPMLMGGMGLLSASGPSLVPNNRYAGLSDGMYRGLLFDQKAAQFAQQKQQQEQMMQMRQQQAALQKSQYDADQKKAEVYANMFKTPTGQDAAPIRKLFPNAPESEIAAAAQMAPAQGYKYLADNQAIRNAPAKPNIIKGADGYQYDANTGKRVLPGVVKPKTPAETRELKTGDAIETQEFNTATGQWETISNAPRFKDENSTSARDDFMIDNDRRILLQKLEGMTPAELLRRTQKSTDTGFDNKDYDPVLEKQIKNALKKKRGDDPEFDRFQQLFAGAHGPHNPKQQPKIEAPQAAIDYLKANPNLAADFDAKYGKGAAKAVLGE
;
A
#
# COMPACT_ATOMS: atom_id res chain seq x y z
N MET A 1 31.95 42.47 7.07
CA MET A 1 32.41 42.60 5.67
C MET A 1 32.48 41.20 5.07
N GLY A 2 31.85 40.99 3.91
CA GLY A 2 31.58 39.69 3.28
C GLY A 2 30.07 39.51 3.09
N LEU A 3 29.47 40.34 2.23
CA LEU A 3 29.15 40.09 0.81
C LEU A 3 28.07 39.02 0.63
N LEU A 4 26.94 39.52 0.11
CA LEU A 4 25.70 38.84 -0.22
C LEU A 4 25.90 37.89 -1.40
N ASP A 5 25.50 36.64 -1.25
CA ASP A 5 25.21 35.76 -2.39
C ASP A 5 23.69 35.74 -2.60
N ASP A 6 23.26 36.62 -3.49
CA ASP A 6 21.94 36.65 -4.09
C ASP A 6 21.82 35.65 -5.24
N ALA A 7 20.59 35.14 -5.38
CA ALA A 7 19.98 34.68 -6.62
C ALA A 7 20.51 33.39 -7.28
N ASN A 8 19.91 32.26 -6.86
CA ASN A 8 19.68 31.15 -7.79
C ASN A 8 18.26 30.58 -7.61
N MET A 9 17.28 31.29 -8.18
CA MET A 9 15.91 30.79 -8.33
C MET A 9 15.78 30.11 -9.69
N PRO A 10 15.43 28.81 -9.78
CA PRO A 10 15.17 28.18 -11.06
C PRO A 10 13.85 28.70 -11.62
N MET A 11 13.94 29.49 -12.69
CA MET A 11 12.81 29.83 -13.56
C MET A 11 12.30 28.55 -14.24
N LEU A 12 11.30 27.92 -13.64
CA LEU A 12 10.49 26.88 -14.26
C LEU A 12 9.62 27.51 -15.35
N MET A 13 10.19 27.63 -16.54
CA MET A 13 9.44 27.87 -17.77
C MET A 13 8.54 26.65 -18.05
N GLY A 14 7.32 26.69 -17.51
CA GLY A 14 6.25 25.80 -17.90
C GLY A 14 5.82 26.11 -19.33
N GLY A 15 6.39 25.39 -20.30
CA GLY A 15 5.91 25.39 -21.68
C GLY A 15 4.48 24.85 -21.73
N MET A 16 3.50 25.74 -21.85
CA MET A 16 2.15 25.38 -22.26
C MET A 16 2.20 24.93 -23.73
N GLY A 17 2.32 23.62 -23.93
CA GLY A 17 2.04 22.99 -25.20
C GLY A 17 0.55 23.13 -25.52
N LEU A 18 0.21 24.08 -26.39
CA LEU A 18 -1.09 24.17 -27.05
C LEU A 18 -1.25 22.96 -27.98
N LEU A 19 -1.78 21.87 -27.45
CA LEU A 19 -2.30 20.77 -28.27
C LEU A 19 -3.59 21.25 -28.95
N SER A 20 -3.41 21.75 -30.17
CA SER A 20 -4.43 21.96 -31.19
C SER A 20 -5.07 20.61 -31.53
N ALA A 21 -6.17 20.28 -30.86
CA ALA A 21 -7.07 19.20 -31.27
C ALA A 21 -8.07 19.77 -32.28
N SER A 22 -7.81 19.51 -33.56
CA SER A 22 -8.73 19.73 -34.66
C SER A 22 -9.85 18.69 -34.61
N GLY A 23 -10.88 18.98 -33.81
CA GLY A 23 -12.12 18.21 -33.78
C GLY A 23 -13.07 18.62 -34.92
N PRO A 24 -13.92 17.71 -35.42
CA PRO A 24 -14.87 17.99 -36.48
C PRO A 24 -15.90 19.04 -36.05
N SER A 25 -16.06 20.06 -36.90
CA SER A 25 -17.07 21.10 -36.79
C SER A 25 -18.47 20.49 -36.85
N LEU A 26 -19.05 20.22 -35.67
CA LEU A 26 -20.49 20.03 -35.53
C LEU A 26 -21.13 21.41 -35.58
N VAL A 27 -21.67 21.75 -36.75
CA VAL A 27 -22.49 22.94 -36.98
C VAL A 27 -23.64 22.93 -35.97
N PRO A 28 -23.70 23.88 -35.01
CA PRO A 28 -24.81 23.93 -34.07
C PRO A 28 -26.07 24.34 -34.84
N ASN A 29 -27.08 23.49 -34.73
CA ASN A 29 -28.40 23.74 -35.27
C ASN A 29 -29.00 24.94 -34.51
N ASN A 30 -29.01 26.11 -35.15
CA ASN A 30 -29.57 27.37 -34.65
C ASN A 30 -31.08 27.21 -34.38
N ARG A 31 -31.45 26.72 -33.20
CA ARG A 31 -32.83 26.71 -32.68
C ARG A 31 -33.02 27.56 -31.43
N TYR A 32 -32.08 28.46 -31.12
CA TYR A 32 -32.23 29.44 -30.03
C TYR A 32 -32.11 30.88 -30.57
N ALA A 33 -32.92 31.22 -31.57
CA ALA A 33 -33.22 32.60 -31.90
C ALA A 33 -34.32 33.10 -30.94
N GLY A 34 -33.94 33.64 -29.79
CA GLY A 34 -34.92 34.22 -28.86
C GLY A 34 -34.48 34.43 -27.41
N LEU A 35 -33.29 33.99 -27.01
CA LEU A 35 -32.76 34.32 -25.69
C LEU A 35 -31.91 35.60 -25.81
N SER A 36 -32.36 36.64 -25.13
CA SER A 36 -31.75 37.96 -25.11
C SER A 36 -30.28 37.90 -24.69
N ASP A 37 -29.46 38.71 -25.35
CA ASP A 37 -28.00 38.86 -25.18
C ASP A 37 -27.55 39.08 -23.71
N GLY A 38 -28.48 39.47 -22.83
CA GLY A 38 -28.26 39.62 -21.39
C GLY A 38 -28.08 38.30 -20.61
N MET A 39 -28.71 37.19 -21.02
CA MET A 39 -28.64 35.93 -20.24
C MET A 39 -27.32 35.18 -20.42
N TYR A 40 -26.69 35.28 -21.59
CA TYR A 40 -25.40 34.62 -21.83
C TYR A 40 -24.25 35.26 -21.05
N ARG A 41 -24.31 36.57 -20.80
CA ARG A 41 -23.30 37.23 -19.95
C ARG A 41 -23.36 36.74 -18.51
N GLY A 42 -24.55 36.52 -17.93
CA GLY A 42 -24.70 36.03 -16.54
C GLY A 42 -24.01 34.68 -16.31
N LEU A 43 -24.25 33.71 -17.19
CA LEU A 43 -23.68 32.36 -17.09
C LEU A 43 -22.15 32.33 -17.14
N LEU A 44 -21.53 33.21 -17.93
CA LEU A 44 -20.08 33.34 -18.03
C LEU A 44 -19.45 33.95 -16.76
N PHE A 45 -20.15 34.86 -16.08
CA PHE A 45 -19.69 35.41 -14.80
C PHE A 45 -19.77 34.36 -13.68
N ASP A 46 -20.84 33.57 -13.63
CA ASP A 46 -21.01 32.53 -12.62
C ASP A 46 -19.95 31.43 -12.76
N GLN A 47 -19.59 31.05 -13.98
CA GLN A 47 -18.53 30.07 -14.23
C GLN A 47 -17.16 30.58 -13.77
N LYS A 48 -16.84 31.85 -14.05
CA LYS A 48 -15.57 32.46 -13.60
C LYS A 48 -15.53 32.62 -12.09
N ALA A 49 -16.66 32.97 -11.46
CA ALA A 49 -16.76 33.05 -10.01
C ALA A 49 -16.53 31.69 -9.35
N ALA A 50 -17.10 30.61 -9.91
CA ALA A 50 -16.87 29.25 -9.44
C ALA A 50 -15.40 28.82 -9.58
N GLN A 51 -14.76 29.12 -10.72
CA GLN A 51 -13.34 28.84 -10.93
C GLN A 51 -12.44 29.60 -9.94
N PHE A 52 -12.75 30.87 -9.67
CA PHE A 52 -12.01 31.67 -8.70
C PHE A 52 -12.19 31.14 -7.28
N ALA A 53 -13.41 30.73 -6.91
CA ALA A 53 -13.68 30.10 -5.61
C ALA A 53 -12.90 28.78 -5.44
N GLN A 54 -12.83 27.95 -6.49
CA GLN A 54 -12.07 26.71 -6.49
C GLN A 54 -10.56 26.97 -6.37
N GLN A 55 -10.03 27.96 -7.11
CA GLN A 55 -8.62 28.34 -7.03
C GLN A 55 -8.25 28.85 -5.63
N LYS A 56 -9.12 29.65 -5.01
CA LYS A 56 -8.95 30.13 -3.64
C LYS A 56 -8.93 28.98 -2.63
N GLN A 57 -9.84 28.01 -2.75
CA GLN A 57 -9.84 26.82 -1.89
C GLN A 57 -8.56 25.99 -2.03
N GLN A 58 -8.02 25.84 -3.25
CA GLN A 58 -6.74 25.15 -3.47
C GLN A 58 -5.56 25.89 -2.82
N GLN A 59 -5.54 27.23 -2.91
CA GLN A 59 -4.50 28.04 -2.25
C GLN A 59 -4.57 27.93 -0.71
N GLU A 60 -5.78 27.94 -0.14
CA GLU A 60 -5.99 27.76 1.30
C GLU A 60 -5.53 26.37 1.76
N GLN A 61 -5.83 25.31 1.01
CA GLN A 61 -5.36 23.95 1.30
C GLN A 61 -3.82 23.85 1.27
N MET A 62 -3.18 24.44 0.27
CA MET A 62 -1.70 24.47 0.21
C MET A 62 -1.09 25.23 1.39
N MET A 63 -1.69 26.36 1.77
CA MET A 63 -1.24 27.13 2.93
C MET A 63 -1.36 26.32 4.23
N GLN A 64 -2.48 25.62 4.42
CA GLN A 64 -2.70 24.76 5.58
C GLN A 64 -1.69 23.61 5.64
N MET A 65 -1.40 22.96 4.51
CA MET A 65 -0.39 21.91 4.43
C MET A 65 1.02 22.44 4.79
N ARG A 66 1.38 23.64 4.31
CA ARG A 66 2.67 24.27 4.63
C ARG A 66 2.78 24.62 6.11
N GLN A 67 1.70 25.08 6.73
CA GLN A 67 1.67 25.34 8.18
C GLN A 67 1.84 24.06 8.99
N GLN A 68 1.20 22.95 8.59
CA GLN A 68 1.38 21.65 9.25
C GLN A 68 2.82 21.15 9.15
N GLN A 69 3.46 21.27 7.98
CA GLN A 69 4.87 20.88 7.82
C GLN A 69 5.80 21.73 8.69
N ALA A 70 5.57 23.04 8.78
CA ALA A 70 6.35 23.92 9.64
C ALA A 70 6.19 23.57 11.14
N ALA A 71 4.98 23.21 11.57
CA ALA A 71 4.72 22.78 12.94
C ALA A 71 5.44 21.47 13.29
N LEU A 72 5.49 20.51 12.35
CA LEU A 72 6.23 19.25 12.54
C LEU A 72 7.75 19.50 12.66
N GLN A 73 8.32 20.34 11.79
CA GLN A 73 9.74 20.71 11.87
C GLN A 73 10.08 21.40 13.19
N LYS A 74 9.22 22.33 13.64
CA LYS A 74 9.39 22.99 14.94
C LYS A 74 9.36 21.99 16.10
N SER A 75 8.40 21.06 16.09
CA SER A 75 8.30 20.03 17.13
C SER A 75 9.52 19.12 17.17
N GLN A 76 10.13 18.78 16.03
CA GLN A 76 11.35 17.99 15.98
C GLN A 76 12.53 18.77 16.57
N TYR A 77 12.69 20.04 16.18
CA TYR A 77 13.71 20.91 16.74
C TYR A 77 13.60 21.07 18.27
N ASP A 78 12.38 21.28 18.78
CA ASP A 78 12.13 21.41 20.22
C ASP A 78 12.44 20.09 20.98
N ALA A 79 12.18 18.93 20.37
CA ALA A 79 12.51 17.63 20.93
C ALA A 79 14.03 17.41 21.01
N ASP A 80 14.77 17.80 19.97
CA ASP A 80 16.23 17.71 19.93
C ASP A 80 16.88 18.66 20.95
N GLN A 81 16.35 19.88 21.11
CA GLN A 81 16.78 20.83 22.14
C GLN A 81 16.58 20.27 23.54
N LYS A 82 15.39 19.74 23.86
CA LYS A 82 15.14 19.11 25.17
C LYS A 82 16.07 17.92 25.43
N LYS A 83 16.34 17.12 24.39
CA LYS A 83 17.29 16.00 24.50
C LYS A 83 18.70 16.52 24.81
N ALA A 84 19.13 17.59 24.16
CA ALA A 84 20.41 18.25 24.43
C ALA A 84 20.48 18.84 25.86
N GLU A 85 19.40 19.45 26.36
CA GLU A 85 19.32 19.97 27.74
C GLU A 85 19.41 18.86 28.79
N VAL A 86 18.71 17.74 28.58
CA VAL A 86 18.80 16.56 29.47
C VAL A 86 20.24 16.06 29.51
N TYR A 87 20.92 15.95 28.35
CA TYR A 87 22.33 15.58 28.32
C TYR A 87 23.21 16.62 29.01
N ALA A 88 23.00 17.92 28.77
CA ALA A 88 23.78 18.97 29.43
C ALA A 88 23.65 18.94 30.95
N ASN A 89 22.45 18.68 31.48
CA ASN A 89 22.20 18.62 32.91
C ASN A 89 22.72 17.32 33.55
N MET A 90 22.72 16.19 32.83
CA MET A 90 23.36 14.96 33.33
C MET A 90 24.88 15.10 33.52
N PHE A 91 25.53 16.05 32.85
CA PHE A 91 27.00 16.17 32.83
C PHE A 91 27.54 17.50 33.39
N LYS A 92 26.73 18.23 34.16
CA LYS A 92 27.16 19.41 34.95
C LYS A 92 27.99 19.05 36.20
N THR A 93 28.61 17.88 36.27
CA THR A 93 29.57 17.57 37.34
C THR A 93 30.95 18.14 37.04
N PRO A 94 31.69 18.58 38.07
CA PRO A 94 32.83 19.47 37.91
C PRO A 94 34.02 18.73 37.32
N THR A 95 34.58 19.29 36.25
CA THR A 95 35.99 19.22 35.87
C THR A 95 36.77 17.96 36.29
N GLY A 96 36.94 17.04 35.34
CA GLY A 96 38.13 16.21 35.28
C GLY A 96 37.95 14.75 35.68
N GLN A 97 38.40 13.87 34.78
CA GLN A 97 38.83 12.48 35.00
C GLN A 97 37.77 11.38 35.11
N ASP A 98 36.51 11.65 35.39
CA ASP A 98 35.54 10.55 35.53
C ASP A 98 34.92 10.15 34.19
N ALA A 99 35.62 9.31 33.42
CA ALA A 99 35.12 8.69 32.17
C ALA A 99 34.07 7.59 32.43
N ALA A 100 33.73 7.33 33.69
CA ALA A 100 32.76 6.31 34.11
C ALA A 100 31.38 6.42 33.42
N PRO A 101 30.81 7.62 33.15
CA PRO A 101 29.51 7.71 32.48
C PRO A 101 29.56 7.29 31.01
N ILE A 102 30.65 7.62 30.30
CA ILE A 102 30.83 7.26 28.89
C ILE A 102 31.00 5.74 28.76
N ARG A 103 31.76 5.11 29.68
CA ARG A 103 31.90 3.64 29.74
C ARG A 103 30.58 2.90 29.92
N LYS A 104 29.64 3.45 30.69
CA LYS A 104 28.31 2.83 30.86
C LYS A 104 27.50 2.82 29.56
N LEU A 105 27.65 3.86 28.73
CA LEU A 105 26.92 3.99 27.46
C LEU A 105 27.60 3.21 26.32
N PHE A 106 28.93 3.07 26.36
CA PHE A 106 29.72 2.40 25.33
C PHE A 106 30.66 1.37 25.97
N PRO A 107 30.12 0.26 26.54
CA PRO A 107 30.92 -0.70 27.31
C PRO A 107 32.01 -1.40 26.47
N ASN A 108 31.83 -1.44 25.14
CA ASN A 108 32.74 -2.09 24.22
C ASN A 108 33.69 -1.10 23.51
N ALA A 109 33.67 0.20 23.83
CA ALA A 109 34.59 1.17 23.23
C ALA A 109 36.05 0.93 23.67
N PRO A 110 37.04 0.93 22.75
CA PRO A 110 38.44 0.85 23.13
C PRO A 110 38.81 2.09 23.94
N GLU A 111 39.71 1.92 24.90
CA GLU A 111 40.11 2.99 25.81
C GLU A 111 40.69 4.22 25.08
N SER A 112 41.34 4.00 23.93
CA SER A 112 41.82 5.07 23.04
C SER A 112 40.70 5.91 22.43
N GLU A 113 39.57 5.31 22.04
CA GLU A 113 38.43 6.07 21.50
C GLU A 113 37.70 6.83 22.61
N ILE A 114 37.58 6.23 23.80
CA ILE A 114 37.00 6.90 24.97
C ILE A 114 37.86 8.12 25.34
N ALA A 115 39.19 7.98 25.35
CA ALA A 115 40.11 9.08 25.60
C ALA A 115 40.03 10.18 24.54
N ALA A 116 39.93 9.80 23.24
CA ALA A 116 39.75 10.77 22.16
C ALA A 116 38.41 11.52 22.27
N ALA A 117 37.32 10.81 22.57
CA ALA A 117 35.99 11.40 22.76
C ALA A 117 35.94 12.34 23.97
N ALA A 118 36.67 12.03 25.04
CA ALA A 118 36.76 12.86 26.23
C ALA A 118 37.50 14.20 26.00
N GLN A 119 38.30 14.31 24.94
CA GLN A 119 38.97 15.56 24.55
C GLN A 119 38.09 16.45 23.65
N MET A 120 36.98 15.93 23.12
CA MET A 120 36.04 16.67 22.28
C MET A 120 34.95 17.35 23.12
N ALA A 121 34.22 18.29 22.52
CA ALA A 121 32.97 18.77 23.13
C ALA A 121 32.02 17.57 23.35
N PRO A 122 31.24 17.51 24.46
CA PRO A 122 30.47 16.32 24.82
C PRO A 122 29.63 15.74 23.68
N ALA A 123 28.90 16.59 22.96
CA ALA A 123 28.08 16.16 21.82
C ALA A 123 28.91 15.56 20.66
N GLN A 124 30.10 16.11 20.39
CA GLN A 124 31.00 15.60 19.35
C GLN A 124 31.66 14.28 19.77
N GLY A 125 32.05 14.13 21.04
CA GLY A 125 32.59 12.89 21.58
C GLY A 125 31.59 11.73 21.51
N TYR A 126 30.32 11.98 21.84
CA TYR A 126 29.25 10.98 21.69
C TYR A 126 29.00 10.60 20.24
N LYS A 127 28.94 11.59 19.34
CA LYS A 127 28.79 11.32 17.90
C LYS A 127 29.96 10.49 17.39
N TYR A 128 31.19 10.84 17.76
CA TYR A 128 32.39 10.08 17.40
C TYR A 128 32.33 8.62 17.88
N LEU A 129 31.93 8.38 19.14
CA LEU A 129 31.81 7.03 19.68
C LEU A 129 30.68 6.23 19.03
N ALA A 130 29.53 6.86 18.77
CA ALA A 130 28.40 6.24 18.10
C ALA A 130 28.74 5.87 16.65
N ASP A 131 29.41 6.78 15.92
CA ASP A 131 29.87 6.54 14.55
C ASP A 131 30.90 5.39 14.52
N ASN A 132 31.86 5.38 15.45
CA ASN A 132 32.84 4.28 15.54
C ASN A 132 32.23 2.95 16.01
N GLN A 133 31.20 2.99 16.85
CA GLN A 133 30.46 1.78 17.23
C GLN A 133 29.69 1.23 16.02
N ALA A 134 29.09 2.10 15.21
CA ALA A 134 28.45 1.70 13.95
C ALA A 134 29.46 1.08 12.97
N ILE A 135 30.68 1.62 12.89
CA ILE A 135 31.76 1.04 12.08
C ILE A 135 32.16 -0.35 12.60
N ARG A 136 32.23 -0.55 13.92
CA ARG A 136 32.60 -1.84 14.53
C ARG A 136 31.52 -2.91 14.40
N ASN A 137 30.27 -2.50 14.48
CA ASN A 137 29.12 -3.39 14.31
C ASN A 137 28.81 -3.63 12.83
N ALA A 138 29.38 -2.84 11.90
CA ALA A 138 29.25 -3.11 10.49
C ALA A 138 29.83 -4.50 10.20
N PRO A 139 29.11 -5.36 9.47
CA PRO A 139 29.61 -6.69 9.14
C PRO A 139 30.95 -6.51 8.43
N ALA A 140 31.98 -7.21 8.90
CA ALA A 140 33.31 -7.17 8.31
C ALA A 140 33.15 -7.37 6.80
N LYS A 141 33.67 -6.44 5.99
CA LYS A 141 33.61 -6.57 4.53
C LYS A 141 34.24 -7.93 4.19
N PRO A 142 33.52 -8.82 3.50
CA PRO A 142 34.04 -10.14 3.18
C PRO A 142 35.34 -9.97 2.39
N ASN A 143 36.39 -10.65 2.83
CA ASN A 143 37.68 -10.62 2.14
C ASN A 143 37.59 -11.56 0.94
N ILE A 144 37.21 -11.05 -0.23
CA ILE A 144 36.93 -11.89 -1.39
C ILE A 144 38.21 -12.16 -2.20
N ILE A 145 38.56 -13.43 -2.36
CA ILE A 145 39.64 -13.92 -3.24
C ILE A 145 39.06 -14.65 -4.45
N LYS A 146 39.76 -14.62 -5.59
CA LYS A 146 39.39 -15.42 -6.77
C LYS A 146 40.07 -16.79 -6.70
N GLY A 147 39.28 -17.85 -6.77
CA GLY A 147 39.77 -19.22 -6.91
C GLY A 147 40.23 -19.52 -8.35
N ALA A 148 41.04 -20.57 -8.50
CA ALA A 148 41.54 -21.03 -9.80
C ALA A 148 40.43 -21.59 -10.71
N ASP A 149 39.30 -21.97 -10.12
CA ASP A 149 38.07 -22.43 -10.78
C ASP A 149 37.21 -21.29 -11.35
N GLY A 150 37.66 -20.03 -11.21
CA GLY A 150 36.95 -18.84 -11.68
C GLY A 150 35.86 -18.32 -10.74
N TYR A 151 35.67 -18.94 -9.56
CA TYR A 151 34.71 -18.47 -8.56
C TYR A 151 35.34 -17.53 -7.55
N GLN A 152 34.51 -16.73 -6.88
CA GLN A 152 34.93 -15.86 -5.78
C GLN A 152 34.67 -16.56 -4.45
N TYR A 153 35.61 -16.46 -3.52
CA TYR A 153 35.54 -17.08 -2.19
C TYR A 153 35.79 -16.04 -1.12
N ASP A 154 35.04 -16.13 -0.01
CA ASP A 154 35.40 -15.41 1.20
C ASP A 154 36.64 -16.08 1.81
N ALA A 155 37.75 -15.37 1.88
CA ALA A 155 39.05 -15.86 2.32
C ALA A 155 39.05 -16.35 3.77
N ASN A 156 38.17 -15.82 4.62
CA ASN A 156 38.11 -16.19 6.02
C ASN A 156 37.30 -17.49 6.22
N THR A 157 36.25 -17.70 5.40
CA THR A 157 35.34 -18.83 5.57
C THR A 157 35.50 -19.93 4.53
N GLY A 158 36.22 -19.68 3.44
CA GLY A 158 36.34 -20.58 2.30
C GLY A 158 35.04 -20.78 1.50
N LYS A 159 33.96 -20.05 1.84
CA LYS A 159 32.66 -20.21 1.17
C LYS A 159 32.63 -19.44 -0.13
N ARG A 160 32.05 -20.06 -1.17
CA ARG A 160 31.85 -19.44 -2.48
C ARG A 160 30.85 -18.29 -2.36
N VAL A 161 31.24 -17.12 -2.88
CA VAL A 161 30.44 -15.89 -2.94
C VAL A 161 30.01 -15.69 -4.39
N LEU A 162 28.70 -15.64 -4.64
CA LEU A 162 28.16 -15.37 -5.97
C LEU A 162 28.16 -13.85 -6.21
N PRO A 163 28.93 -13.33 -7.18
CA PRO A 163 28.95 -11.89 -7.45
C PRO A 163 27.55 -11.42 -7.90
N GLY A 164 27.04 -10.37 -7.28
CA GLY A 164 25.73 -9.78 -7.59
C GLY A 164 24.52 -10.48 -6.96
N VAL A 165 24.70 -11.61 -6.27
CA VAL A 165 23.60 -12.23 -5.51
C VAL A 165 23.66 -11.68 -4.09
N VAL A 166 22.96 -10.57 -3.87
CA VAL A 166 22.61 -10.15 -2.51
C VAL A 166 21.73 -11.27 -1.97
N LYS A 167 22.24 -12.07 -1.02
CA LYS A 167 21.39 -13.02 -0.30
C LYS A 167 20.19 -12.21 0.19
N PRO A 168 18.94 -12.61 -0.13
CA PRO A 168 17.79 -11.96 0.47
C PRO A 168 18.05 -11.98 1.97
N LYS A 169 18.06 -10.80 2.59
CA LYS A 169 18.20 -10.67 4.04
C LYS A 169 17.14 -11.63 4.60
N THR A 170 17.58 -12.67 5.32
CA THR A 170 16.65 -13.62 5.93
C THR A 170 15.62 -12.76 6.67
N PRO A 171 14.32 -12.88 6.38
CA PRO A 171 13.32 -12.05 7.04
C PRO A 171 13.56 -12.20 8.53
N ALA A 172 13.79 -11.07 9.20
CA ALA A 172 14.11 -11.12 10.61
C ALA A 172 12.97 -11.82 11.34
N GLU A 173 13.32 -12.68 12.30
CA GLU A 173 12.31 -13.30 13.15
C GLU A 173 11.59 -12.18 13.90
N THR A 174 10.30 -12.05 13.64
CA THR A 174 9.44 -11.08 14.30
C THR A 174 8.44 -11.83 15.16
N ARG A 175 8.07 -11.25 16.29
CA ARG A 175 6.99 -11.73 17.15
C ARG A 175 6.14 -10.57 17.61
N GLU A 176 4.87 -10.83 17.86
CA GLU A 176 3.98 -9.84 18.47
C GLU A 176 3.74 -10.22 19.94
N LEU A 177 3.98 -9.26 20.82
CA LEU A 177 3.74 -9.40 22.25
C LEU A 177 2.56 -8.50 22.63
N LYS A 178 1.53 -9.08 23.25
CA LYS A 178 0.42 -8.30 23.78
C LYS A 178 0.76 -7.82 25.19
N THR A 179 0.92 -6.51 25.34
CA THR A 179 1.23 -5.85 26.61
C THR A 179 0.05 -4.95 26.98
N GLY A 180 -0.89 -5.47 27.77
CA GLY A 180 -2.16 -4.79 28.06
C GLY A 180 -3.05 -4.69 26.80
N ASP A 181 -3.46 -3.47 26.47
CA ASP A 181 -4.27 -3.16 25.27
C ASP A 181 -3.42 -2.90 24.01
N ALA A 182 -2.09 -2.81 24.15
CA ALA A 182 -1.18 -2.59 23.04
C ALA A 182 -0.62 -3.92 22.51
N ILE A 183 -0.47 -4.02 21.19
CA ILE A 183 0.32 -5.05 20.52
C ILE A 183 1.65 -4.40 20.14
N GLU A 184 2.74 -4.92 20.68
CA GLU A 184 4.10 -4.52 20.36
C GLU A 184 4.74 -5.56 19.44
N THR A 185 5.26 -5.12 18.29
CA THR A 185 6.06 -5.98 17.42
C THR A 185 7.53 -5.91 17.85
N GLN A 186 8.13 -7.07 18.10
CA GLN A 186 9.55 -7.21 18.42
C GLN A 186 10.26 -7.93 17.29
N GLU A 187 11.47 -7.47 16.95
CA GLU A 187 12.38 -8.12 16.01
C GLU A 187 13.53 -8.75 16.79
N PHE A 188 13.90 -9.99 16.46
CA PHE A 188 15.05 -10.63 17.09
C PHE A 188 16.34 -10.03 16.53
N ASN A 189 17.04 -9.26 17.38
CA ASN A 189 18.33 -8.70 17.03
C ASN A 189 19.42 -9.77 17.21
N THR A 190 19.83 -10.38 16.09
CA THR A 190 20.88 -11.43 16.07
C THR A 190 22.23 -10.97 16.62
N ALA A 191 22.53 -9.67 16.64
CA ALA A 191 23.78 -9.15 17.19
C ALA A 191 23.76 -9.11 18.72
N THR A 192 22.61 -8.79 19.32
CA THR A 192 22.45 -8.70 20.79
C THR A 192 21.90 -9.98 21.39
N GLY A 193 21.31 -10.86 20.60
CA GLY A 193 20.59 -12.05 21.07
C GLY A 193 19.31 -11.70 21.83
N GLN A 194 18.79 -10.46 21.68
CA GLN A 194 17.62 -9.96 22.38
C GLN A 194 16.51 -9.57 21.41
N TRP A 195 15.29 -9.57 21.92
CA TRP A 195 14.11 -9.08 21.22
C TRP A 195 13.99 -7.58 21.45
N GLU A 196 14.01 -6.80 20.37
CA GLU A 196 13.93 -5.34 20.42
C GLU A 196 12.60 -4.88 19.84
N THR A 197 11.89 -3.99 20.55
CA THR A 197 10.63 -3.43 20.08
C THR A 197 10.90 -2.50 18.90
N ILE A 198 10.27 -2.79 17.77
CA ILE A 198 10.38 -1.98 16.55
C ILE A 198 9.14 -1.11 16.39
N SER A 199 9.31 0.20 16.57
CA SER A 199 8.22 1.19 16.54
C SER A 199 7.59 1.39 15.16
N ASN A 200 8.23 0.92 14.08
CA ASN A 200 7.77 1.05 12.70
C ASN A 200 7.52 -0.29 11.99
N ALA A 201 7.26 -1.38 12.73
CA ALA A 201 6.88 -2.62 12.09
C ALA A 201 5.57 -2.42 11.30
N PRO A 202 5.48 -2.90 10.04
CA PRO A 202 4.18 -3.11 9.44
C PRO A 202 3.46 -4.13 10.32
N ARG A 203 2.48 -3.67 11.13
CA ARG A 203 1.66 -4.54 11.98
C ARG A 203 1.22 -5.75 11.18
N PHE A 204 1.40 -6.96 11.71
CA PHE A 204 0.73 -8.09 11.13
C PHE A 204 -0.76 -7.76 11.19
N LYS A 205 -1.38 -7.65 10.02
CA LYS A 205 -2.83 -7.57 9.96
C LYS A 205 -3.28 -8.97 10.35
N ASP A 206 -3.76 -9.14 11.57
CA ASP A 206 -4.55 -10.32 11.87
C ASP A 206 -5.61 -10.40 10.78
N GLU A 207 -5.73 -11.55 10.12
CA GLU A 207 -6.70 -11.72 9.04
C GLU A 207 -8.14 -11.47 9.53
N ASN A 208 -8.33 -11.50 10.85
CA ASN A 208 -9.56 -11.17 11.58
C ASN A 208 -9.60 -9.77 12.20
N SER A 209 -8.49 -9.03 12.32
CA SER A 209 -8.52 -7.61 12.73
C SER A 209 -8.69 -6.74 11.48
N THR A 210 -9.88 -6.79 10.87
CA THR A 210 -10.30 -5.63 10.07
C THR A 210 -10.32 -4.45 11.03
N SER A 211 -9.41 -3.49 10.82
CA SER A 211 -9.36 -2.32 11.68
C SER A 211 -10.71 -1.61 11.60
N ALA A 212 -11.20 -1.03 12.69
CA ALA A 212 -12.44 -0.22 12.67
C ALA A 212 -12.43 0.84 11.53
N ARG A 213 -11.23 1.23 11.07
CA ARG A 213 -11.00 2.08 9.91
C ARG A 213 -11.31 1.38 8.57
N ASP A 214 -10.84 0.15 8.36
CA ASP A 214 -11.24 -0.65 7.19
C ASP A 214 -12.75 -0.87 7.22
N ASP A 215 -13.30 -1.02 8.43
CA ASP A 215 -14.72 -1.25 8.57
C ASP A 215 -15.55 -0.02 8.18
N PHE A 216 -15.15 1.15 8.66
CA PHE A 216 -15.72 2.44 8.28
C PHE A 216 -15.57 2.74 6.78
N MET A 217 -14.43 2.37 6.17
CA MET A 217 -14.21 2.55 4.73
C MET A 217 -15.18 1.70 3.90
N ILE A 218 -15.40 0.44 4.29
CA ILE A 218 -16.36 -0.45 3.62
C ILE A 218 -17.79 0.09 3.72
N ASP A 219 -18.20 0.60 4.89
CA ASP A 219 -19.55 1.16 5.08
C ASP A 219 -19.74 2.46 4.29
N ASN A 220 -18.73 3.33 4.29
CA ASN A 220 -18.79 4.57 3.52
C ASN A 220 -18.79 4.28 2.01
N ASP A 221 -18.00 3.31 1.54
CA ASP A 221 -18.02 2.86 0.15
C ASP A 221 -19.39 2.28 -0.23
N ARG A 222 -20.01 1.47 0.64
CA ARG A 222 -21.35 0.92 0.40
C ARG A 222 -22.40 2.02 0.31
N ARG A 223 -22.38 3.00 1.22
CA ARG A 223 -23.32 4.13 1.20
C ARG A 223 -23.17 4.99 -0.06
N ILE A 224 -21.92 5.34 -0.43
CA ILE A 224 -21.64 6.08 -1.67
C ILE A 224 -22.12 5.28 -2.89
N LEU A 225 -21.94 3.96 -2.86
CA LEU A 225 -22.40 3.09 -3.93
C LEU A 225 -23.92 3.09 -4.02
N LEU A 226 -24.64 2.88 -2.91
CA LEU A 226 -26.10 2.94 -2.87
C LEU A 226 -26.63 4.27 -3.43
N GLN A 227 -26.03 5.39 -3.06
CA GLN A 227 -26.40 6.71 -3.60
C GLN A 227 -26.16 6.83 -5.11
N LYS A 228 -25.08 6.23 -5.63
CA LYS A 228 -24.83 6.17 -7.08
C LYS A 228 -25.75 5.20 -7.82
N LEU A 229 -26.28 4.21 -7.10
CA LEU A 229 -27.21 3.22 -7.65
C LEU A 229 -28.67 3.70 -7.58
N GLU A 230 -28.99 4.71 -6.80
CA GLU A 230 -30.30 5.35 -6.81
C GLU A 230 -30.59 5.90 -8.22
N GLY A 231 -31.44 5.19 -8.96
CA GLY A 231 -31.80 5.50 -10.35
C GLY A 231 -31.19 4.56 -11.40
N MET A 232 -30.25 3.69 -11.02
CA MET A 232 -29.73 2.65 -11.92
C MET A 232 -30.62 1.41 -11.84
N THR A 233 -31.11 0.92 -12.97
CA THR A 233 -31.87 -0.34 -12.99
C THR A 233 -30.95 -1.54 -12.74
N PRO A 234 -31.44 -2.66 -12.18
CA PRO A 234 -30.63 -3.86 -11.99
C PRO A 234 -29.98 -4.37 -13.29
N ALA A 235 -30.68 -4.25 -14.42
CA ALA A 235 -30.16 -4.63 -15.74
C ALA A 235 -28.98 -3.74 -16.18
N GLU A 236 -29.05 -2.44 -15.89
CA GLU A 236 -27.96 -1.51 -16.21
C GLU A 236 -26.74 -1.72 -15.33
N LEU A 237 -26.95 -2.02 -14.05
CA LEU A 237 -25.90 -2.49 -13.13
C LEU A 237 -25.18 -3.73 -13.66
N LEU A 238 -25.94 -4.73 -14.09
CA LEU A 238 -25.41 -5.96 -14.67
C LEU A 238 -24.60 -5.65 -15.94
N ARG A 239 -25.17 -4.86 -16.85
CA ARG A 239 -24.52 -4.43 -18.09
C ARG A 239 -23.21 -3.71 -17.80
N ARG A 240 -23.13 -2.83 -16.79
CA ARG A 240 -21.90 -2.08 -16.51
C ARG A 240 -20.86 -2.88 -15.72
N THR A 241 -21.22 -4.03 -15.17
CA THR A 241 -20.30 -4.88 -14.38
C THR A 241 -19.81 -6.12 -15.11
N GLN A 242 -20.50 -6.54 -16.18
CA GLN A 242 -20.06 -7.65 -17.03
C GLN A 242 -18.94 -7.23 -17.98
N LYS A 243 -17.81 -7.94 -17.93
CA LYS A 243 -16.66 -7.70 -18.82
C LYS A 243 -16.96 -8.00 -20.29
N SER A 244 -17.82 -8.97 -20.54
CA SER A 244 -18.23 -9.43 -21.86
C SER A 244 -19.75 -9.46 -21.95
N THR A 245 -20.26 -9.22 -23.15
CA THR A 245 -21.67 -9.39 -23.48
C THR A 245 -22.02 -10.88 -23.59
N ASP A 246 -23.31 -11.21 -23.60
CA ASP A 246 -23.78 -12.61 -23.78
C ASP A 246 -23.28 -13.25 -25.10
N THR A 247 -22.89 -12.43 -26.06
CA THR A 247 -22.33 -12.87 -27.36
C THR A 247 -20.82 -13.15 -27.33
N GLY A 248 -20.16 -12.98 -26.17
CA GLY A 248 -18.73 -13.23 -25.97
C GLY A 248 -17.81 -12.08 -26.38
N PHE A 249 -18.35 -10.97 -26.89
CA PHE A 249 -17.58 -9.77 -27.19
C PHE A 249 -17.37 -8.89 -25.96
N ASP A 250 -16.26 -8.14 -25.94
CA ASP A 250 -15.95 -7.15 -24.91
C ASP A 250 -17.07 -6.12 -24.78
N ASN A 251 -17.48 -5.89 -23.53
CA ASN A 251 -18.56 -4.98 -23.23
C ASN A 251 -18.03 -3.54 -23.11
N LYS A 252 -18.47 -2.66 -24.02
CA LYS A 252 -18.05 -1.24 -24.03
C LYS A 252 -18.54 -0.45 -22.82
N ASP A 253 -19.60 -0.90 -22.17
CA ASP A 253 -20.19 -0.24 -21.01
C ASP A 253 -19.58 -0.73 -19.68
N TYR A 254 -18.61 -1.66 -19.75
CA TYR A 254 -17.94 -2.20 -18.57
C TYR A 254 -17.18 -1.12 -17.80
N ASP A 255 -17.54 -0.96 -16.54
CA ASP A 255 -16.90 -0.07 -15.59
C ASP A 255 -16.16 -0.90 -14.52
N PRO A 256 -14.81 -1.01 -14.61
CA PRO A 256 -14.02 -1.79 -13.67
C PRO A 256 -14.02 -1.20 -12.25
N VAL A 257 -14.29 0.10 -12.12
CA VAL A 257 -14.37 0.75 -10.80
C VAL A 257 -15.68 0.33 -10.13
N LEU A 258 -16.79 0.39 -10.85
CA LEU A 258 -18.09 -0.04 -10.36
C LEU A 258 -18.09 -1.53 -9.97
N GLU A 259 -17.52 -2.40 -10.81
CA GLU A 259 -17.38 -3.84 -10.50
C GLU A 259 -16.58 -4.06 -9.21
N LYS A 260 -15.45 -3.37 -9.04
CA LYS A 260 -14.62 -3.49 -7.83
C LYS A 260 -15.36 -3.02 -6.59
N GLN A 261 -16.11 -1.92 -6.68
CA GLN A 261 -16.88 -1.40 -5.55
C GLN A 261 -18.02 -2.36 -5.16
N ILE A 262 -18.74 -2.93 -6.13
CA ILE A 262 -19.78 -3.93 -5.90
C ILE A 262 -19.19 -5.19 -5.25
N LYS A 263 -18.05 -5.70 -5.77
CA LYS A 263 -17.34 -6.84 -5.17
C LYS A 263 -16.91 -6.57 -3.73
N ASN A 264 -16.41 -5.37 -3.44
CA ASN A 264 -16.01 -5.01 -2.09
C ASN A 264 -17.22 -4.90 -1.14
N ALA A 265 -18.33 -4.32 -1.61
CA ALA A 265 -19.57 -4.24 -0.84
C ALA A 265 -20.15 -5.63 -0.51
N LEU A 266 -19.99 -6.60 -1.42
CA LEU A 266 -20.47 -7.99 -1.26
C LEU A 266 -19.57 -8.90 -0.42
N LYS A 267 -18.30 -8.52 -0.16
CA LYS A 267 -17.32 -9.43 0.47
C LYS A 267 -17.61 -9.81 1.92
N LYS A 268 -18.30 -8.96 2.68
CA LYS A 268 -18.59 -9.22 4.11
C LYS A 268 -19.99 -8.75 4.48
N LYS A 269 -20.81 -9.66 5.01
CA LYS A 269 -22.02 -9.34 5.77
C LYS A 269 -21.59 -9.00 7.20
N ARG A 270 -22.06 -7.89 7.76
CA ARG A 270 -21.79 -7.51 9.15
C ARG A 270 -23.03 -7.71 10.01
N GLY A 271 -23.06 -8.78 10.79
CA GLY A 271 -24.22 -9.07 11.65
C GLY A 271 -25.53 -9.10 10.85
N ASP A 272 -26.58 -8.53 11.43
CA ASP A 272 -27.88 -8.35 10.79
C ASP A 272 -27.92 -7.03 10.02
N ASP A 273 -27.43 -7.08 8.78
CA ASP A 273 -27.32 -5.93 7.88
C ASP A 273 -28.40 -6.01 6.78
N PRO A 274 -29.55 -5.34 6.96
CA PRO A 274 -30.65 -5.39 6.00
C PRO A 274 -30.30 -4.72 4.66
N GLU A 275 -29.33 -3.80 4.64
CA GLU A 275 -28.84 -3.20 3.39
C GLU A 275 -28.03 -4.20 2.59
N PHE A 276 -27.17 -4.98 3.26
CA PHE A 276 -26.48 -6.10 2.61
C PHE A 276 -27.47 -7.11 2.03
N ASP A 277 -28.51 -7.47 2.78
CA ASP A 277 -29.51 -8.44 2.32
C ASP A 277 -30.32 -7.90 1.14
N ARG A 278 -30.71 -6.62 1.15
CA ARG A 278 -31.37 -5.96 0.01
C ARG A 278 -30.46 -5.87 -1.21
N PHE A 279 -29.18 -5.55 -1.00
CA PHE A 279 -28.18 -5.51 -2.05
C PHE A 279 -27.94 -6.90 -2.63
N GLN A 280 -27.80 -7.91 -1.78
CA GLN A 280 -27.67 -9.30 -2.19
C GLN A 280 -28.91 -9.76 -2.96
N GLN A 281 -30.13 -9.40 -2.55
CA GLN A 281 -31.36 -9.71 -3.32
C GLN A 281 -31.38 -9.03 -4.70
N LEU A 282 -30.99 -7.75 -4.79
CA LEU A 282 -30.90 -7.02 -6.07
C LEU A 282 -29.94 -7.71 -7.05
N PHE A 283 -28.78 -8.15 -6.56
CA PHE A 283 -27.76 -8.79 -7.40
C PHE A 283 -27.96 -10.31 -7.58
N ALA A 284 -28.57 -11.01 -6.61
CA ALA A 284 -28.93 -12.42 -6.74
C ALA A 284 -30.18 -12.62 -7.61
N GLY A 285 -30.99 -11.58 -7.83
CA GLY A 285 -32.04 -11.58 -8.84
C GLY A 285 -31.51 -11.36 -10.26
N ALA A 286 -30.48 -10.52 -10.42
CA ALA A 286 -29.88 -10.20 -11.71
C ALA A 286 -28.85 -11.26 -12.16
N HIS A 287 -28.12 -11.83 -11.21
CA HIS A 287 -27.47 -13.11 -11.32
C HIS A 287 -28.39 -14.11 -10.63
N GLY A 288 -29.53 -14.45 -11.26
CA GLY A 288 -30.37 -15.57 -10.83
C GLY A 288 -29.46 -16.70 -10.36
N PRO A 289 -29.77 -17.34 -9.20
CA PRO A 289 -28.83 -18.14 -8.42
C PRO A 289 -27.93 -18.84 -9.41
N HIS A 290 -26.62 -18.59 -9.35
CA HIS A 290 -25.66 -19.36 -10.11
C HIS A 290 -25.97 -20.81 -9.78
N ASN A 291 -26.82 -21.40 -10.59
CA ASN A 291 -27.24 -22.77 -10.51
C ASN A 291 -25.91 -23.47 -10.71
N PRO A 292 -25.31 -24.02 -9.64
CA PRO A 292 -23.88 -24.21 -9.50
C PRO A 292 -23.41 -24.88 -10.76
N LYS A 293 -22.81 -24.08 -11.67
CA LYS A 293 -22.61 -24.38 -13.09
C LYS A 293 -23.46 -25.58 -13.51
N GLN A 294 -24.73 -25.39 -13.94
CA GLN A 294 -25.53 -26.49 -14.55
C GLN A 294 -24.55 -27.36 -15.29
N GLN A 295 -24.25 -28.53 -14.69
CA GLN A 295 -23.10 -29.31 -15.14
C GLN A 295 -23.36 -29.51 -16.62
N PRO A 296 -22.39 -29.18 -17.50
CA PRO A 296 -22.62 -29.17 -18.93
C PRO A 296 -23.36 -30.45 -19.23
N LYS A 297 -24.61 -30.33 -19.70
CA LYS A 297 -25.51 -31.48 -19.85
C LYS A 297 -24.70 -32.52 -20.63
N ILE A 298 -24.32 -33.59 -19.95
CA ILE A 298 -23.30 -34.50 -20.44
C ILE A 298 -23.93 -35.19 -21.65
N GLU A 299 -23.63 -34.72 -22.86
CA GLU A 299 -24.06 -35.33 -24.11
C GLU A 299 -23.18 -36.55 -24.42
N ALA A 300 -23.04 -37.46 -23.43
CA ALA A 300 -22.46 -38.76 -23.68
C ALA A 300 -23.45 -39.59 -24.51
N PRO A 301 -23.02 -40.23 -25.62
CA PRO A 301 -23.86 -41.16 -26.35
C PRO A 301 -24.41 -42.25 -25.42
N GLN A 302 -25.65 -42.69 -25.63
CA GLN A 302 -26.31 -43.68 -24.76
C GLN A 302 -25.46 -44.95 -24.57
N ALA A 303 -24.78 -45.40 -25.63
CA ALA A 303 -23.87 -46.55 -25.55
C ALA A 303 -22.72 -46.36 -24.55
N ALA A 304 -22.18 -45.15 -24.39
CA ALA A 304 -21.13 -44.86 -23.41
C ALA A 304 -21.70 -44.85 -21.97
N ILE A 305 -22.92 -44.35 -21.80
CA ILE A 305 -23.66 -44.36 -20.53
C ILE A 305 -23.93 -45.82 -20.10
N ASP A 306 -24.43 -46.65 -21.02
CA ASP A 306 -24.74 -48.05 -20.75
C ASP A 306 -23.47 -48.84 -20.43
N TYR A 307 -22.38 -48.57 -21.15
CA TYR A 307 -21.08 -49.18 -20.89
C TYR A 307 -20.49 -48.81 -19.53
N LEU A 308 -20.64 -47.55 -19.10
CA LEU A 308 -20.24 -47.10 -17.76
C LEU A 308 -21.07 -47.79 -16.67
N LYS A 309 -22.40 -47.90 -16.85
CA LYS A 309 -23.27 -48.58 -15.89
C LYS A 309 -22.92 -50.07 -15.73
N ALA A 310 -22.47 -50.72 -16.79
CA ALA A 310 -21.99 -52.10 -16.74
C ALA A 310 -20.59 -52.23 -16.10
N ASN A 311 -19.77 -51.17 -16.10
CA ASN A 311 -18.37 -51.19 -15.64
C ASN A 311 -18.04 -49.95 -14.78
N PRO A 312 -18.48 -49.89 -13.51
CA PRO A 312 -18.29 -48.70 -12.66
C PRO A 312 -16.82 -48.33 -12.39
N ASN A 313 -15.90 -49.28 -12.54
CA ASN A 313 -14.45 -49.06 -12.39
C ASN A 313 -13.85 -48.15 -13.49
N LEU A 314 -14.57 -47.90 -14.59
CA LEU A 314 -14.14 -47.00 -15.66
C LEU A 314 -14.54 -45.54 -15.43
N ALA A 315 -15.02 -45.19 -14.24
CA ALA A 315 -15.45 -43.83 -13.90
C ALA A 315 -14.37 -42.77 -14.17
N ALA A 316 -13.09 -43.07 -13.91
CA ALA A 316 -11.99 -42.16 -14.16
C ALA A 316 -11.79 -41.87 -15.66
N ASP A 317 -11.88 -42.89 -16.51
CA ASP A 317 -11.73 -42.75 -17.97
C ASP A 317 -12.94 -42.03 -18.58
N PHE A 318 -14.13 -42.30 -18.04
CA PHE A 318 -15.35 -41.61 -18.43
C PHE A 318 -15.30 -40.12 -18.07
N ASP A 319 -14.85 -39.78 -16.86
CA ASP A 319 -14.62 -38.40 -16.42
C ASP A 319 -13.55 -37.69 -17.26
N ALA A 320 -12.48 -38.40 -17.66
CA ALA A 320 -11.46 -37.84 -18.52
C ALA A 320 -12.00 -37.46 -19.91
N LYS A 321 -12.98 -38.21 -20.43
CA LYS A 321 -13.55 -38.00 -21.77
C LYS A 321 -14.74 -37.02 -21.77
N TYR A 322 -15.60 -37.09 -20.76
CA TYR A 322 -16.88 -36.36 -20.72
C TYR A 322 -16.94 -35.26 -19.65
N GLY A 323 -15.86 -35.10 -18.88
CA GLY A 323 -15.72 -34.06 -17.86
C GLY A 323 -15.71 -34.62 -16.44
N LYS A 324 -14.94 -33.99 -15.56
CA LYS A 324 -14.82 -34.41 -14.15
C LYS A 324 -16.18 -34.39 -13.46
N GLY A 325 -16.58 -35.52 -12.87
CA GLY A 325 -17.88 -35.73 -12.22
C GLY A 325 -18.98 -36.23 -13.16
N ALA A 326 -18.69 -36.51 -14.44
CA ALA A 326 -19.66 -37.02 -15.37
C ALA A 326 -20.10 -38.45 -15.05
N ALA A 327 -19.16 -39.30 -14.64
CA ALA A 327 -19.45 -40.67 -14.23
C ALA A 327 -20.35 -40.69 -12.98
N LYS A 328 -20.06 -39.81 -12.02
CA LYS A 328 -20.84 -39.66 -10.79
C LYS A 328 -22.29 -39.29 -11.09
N ALA A 329 -22.51 -38.33 -11.98
CA ALA A 329 -23.85 -37.93 -12.42
C ALA A 329 -24.64 -39.06 -13.12
N VAL A 330 -23.95 -39.94 -13.86
CA VAL A 330 -24.57 -41.09 -14.56
C VAL A 330 -24.86 -42.26 -13.63
N LEU A 331 -23.96 -42.53 -12.67
CA LEU A 331 -24.08 -43.63 -11.71
C LEU A 331 -24.99 -43.31 -10.52
N GLY A 332 -25.28 -42.02 -10.27
CA GLY A 332 -26.20 -41.58 -9.22
C GLY A 332 -25.58 -41.56 -7.81
N GLU A 333 -24.25 -41.41 -7.72
CA GLU A 333 -23.50 -41.29 -6.47
C GLU A 333 -23.28 -39.83 -6.04
#